data_AF-A0A7S3JRX1-F1
#
_entry.id   AF-A0A7S3JRX1-F1
#
_cell.length_a   1.000
_cell.length_b   1.000
_cell.length_c   1.000
_cell.angle_alpha   90.00
_cell.angle_beta   90.00
_cell.angle_gamma   90.00
#
_symmetry.space_group_name_H-M   'P 1'
#
loop_
_entity.id
_entity.type
_entity.pdbx_description
1 polymer ?
#
loop_
_entity_poly.entity_id
_entity_poly.type
_entity_poly.pdbx_seq_one_letter_code
_entity_poly.pdbx_strand_id
1 'polypeptide(L)'
;DCLDWSASAAEVEAAINGFKSLTDHLVPVEVDLTARVVAGTTLRVSNSTAAWKRDLADGRDRRPHFDGKVFTGDMIRVNGSDAVYRVVSISADGTSIELGSNLVVDPIYAIDSAPLYVVEDAVTVSRSGLGNATTAVTAVQVLADAKLYSSSSASGHGLFKIQVTHNGESRQTNCIAFAASADDVALEFDALEFDLNGDGLINDEGHVEVVRNGDGGASSGYGYEYVFNFVGPDNSQGGFSGSQSSVLGGNAPTIEIVSVGSANGCQDPRGPEIRLDSVTATTRHNRTSMELSENVALTLSPGDRIRIEGTEDENRLYTVKATSTYR
;
A
#
# COMPACT_ATOMS: atom_id res chain seq x y z
N ASP A 1 -16.47 -8.03 9.91
CA ASP A 1 -15.29 -8.82 10.31
C ASP A 1 -14.07 -8.41 9.53
N CYS A 2 -12.91 -8.41 10.18
CA CYS A 2 -11.63 -8.27 9.50
C CYS A 2 -11.25 -9.60 8.87
N LEU A 3 -10.79 -9.58 7.62
CA LEU A 3 -10.26 -10.77 6.94
C LEU A 3 -8.75 -10.81 7.11
N ASP A 4 -8.20 -12.02 7.24
CA ASP A 4 -6.75 -12.22 7.20
C ASP A 4 -6.21 -11.82 5.81
N TRP A 5 -5.02 -11.23 5.77
CA TRP A 5 -4.33 -10.91 4.52
C TRP A 5 -4.10 -12.15 3.65
N SER A 6 -3.91 -13.29 4.28
CA SER A 6 -3.73 -14.58 3.63
C SER A 6 -5.03 -15.30 3.28
N ALA A 7 -6.19 -14.71 3.60
CA ALA A 7 -7.50 -15.32 3.40
C ALA A 7 -7.62 -15.89 1.97
N SER A 8 -8.03 -17.15 1.93
CA SER A 8 -8.39 -17.85 0.71
C SER A 8 -9.57 -17.15 0.03
N ALA A 9 -9.71 -17.36 -1.28
CA ALA A 9 -10.88 -16.86 -2.01
C ALA A 9 -12.20 -17.31 -1.35
N ALA A 10 -12.22 -18.54 -0.81
CA ALA A 10 -13.37 -19.10 -0.11
C ALA A 10 -13.68 -18.36 1.21
N GLU A 11 -12.66 -17.93 1.96
CA GLU A 11 -12.87 -17.15 3.19
C GLU A 11 -13.38 -15.74 2.91
N VAL A 12 -12.87 -15.09 1.85
CA VAL A 12 -13.36 -13.78 1.40
C VAL A 12 -14.80 -13.90 0.89
N GLU A 13 -15.08 -14.91 0.08
CA GLU A 13 -16.43 -15.21 -0.42
C GLU A 13 -17.40 -15.44 0.74
N ALA A 14 -17.04 -16.29 1.71
CA ALA A 14 -17.85 -16.55 2.88
C ALA A 14 -18.12 -15.29 3.72
N ALA A 15 -17.12 -14.41 3.87
CA ALA A 15 -17.28 -13.16 4.59
C ALA A 15 -18.26 -12.20 3.89
N ILE A 16 -18.19 -12.08 2.55
CA ILE A 16 -19.10 -11.22 1.79
C ILE A 16 -20.52 -11.81 1.75
N ASN A 17 -20.64 -13.12 1.50
CA ASN A 17 -21.93 -13.81 1.48
C ASN A 17 -22.55 -13.93 2.90
N GLY A 18 -21.79 -13.63 3.96
CA GLY A 18 -22.30 -13.46 5.31
C GLY A 18 -23.16 -12.21 5.52
N PHE A 19 -23.08 -11.20 4.64
CA PHE A 19 -23.88 -9.98 4.76
C PHE A 19 -25.33 -10.22 4.30
N LYS A 20 -26.25 -10.32 5.27
CA LYS A 20 -27.71 -10.48 5.02
C LYS A 20 -28.28 -9.44 4.04
N SER A 21 -27.77 -8.21 4.04
CA SER A 21 -28.23 -7.16 3.12
C SER A 21 -27.94 -7.45 1.64
N LEU A 22 -27.02 -8.37 1.35
CA LEU A 22 -26.65 -8.79 -0.01
C LEU A 22 -27.28 -10.14 -0.37
N THR A 23 -27.41 -11.05 0.60
CA THR A 23 -27.80 -12.45 0.35
C THR A 23 -29.25 -12.78 0.69
N ASP A 24 -29.92 -12.02 1.56
CA ASP A 24 -31.30 -12.28 1.94
C ASP A 24 -32.28 -11.54 1.00
N HIS A 25 -32.97 -12.29 0.14
CA HIS A 25 -34.00 -11.78 -0.76
C HIS A 25 -35.40 -11.99 -0.18
N LEU A 26 -36.11 -10.89 0.09
CA LEU A 26 -37.44 -10.95 0.71
C LEU A 26 -38.44 -11.70 -0.17
N VAL A 27 -39.05 -12.74 0.39
CA VAL A 27 -40.16 -13.48 -0.21
C VAL A 27 -41.47 -12.79 0.18
N PRO A 28 -42.40 -12.55 -0.76
CA PRO A 28 -43.71 -11.98 -0.45
C PRO A 28 -44.66 -13.06 0.13
N VAL A 29 -44.23 -13.66 1.24
CA VAL A 29 -44.94 -14.60 2.11
C VAL A 29 -44.39 -14.40 3.52
N GLU A 30 -45.27 -14.29 4.51
CA GLU A 30 -44.87 -14.30 5.92
C GLU A 30 -45.25 -15.65 6.55
N VAL A 31 -44.49 -16.09 7.55
CA VAL A 31 -44.65 -17.39 8.19
C VAL A 31 -45.14 -17.26 9.63
N ASP A 32 -45.91 -18.25 10.08
CA ASP A 32 -46.41 -18.35 11.45
C ASP A 32 -45.36 -19.00 12.36
N LEU A 33 -44.96 -18.30 13.42
CA LEU A 33 -44.04 -18.80 14.44
C LEU A 33 -44.71 -19.11 15.79
N THR A 34 -46.05 -19.02 15.89
CA THR A 34 -46.79 -19.12 17.17
C THR A 34 -47.19 -20.50 17.61
N ALA A 35 -47.05 -21.51 16.75
CA ALA A 35 -47.36 -22.89 17.08
C ALA A 35 -46.31 -23.49 18.05
N ARG A 36 -46.37 -23.09 19.34
CA ARG A 36 -45.75 -23.70 20.54
C ARG A 36 -44.27 -24.11 20.40
N VAL A 37 -43.36 -23.24 20.86
CA VAL A 37 -41.98 -23.56 21.32
C VAL A 37 -41.21 -24.56 20.43
N VAL A 38 -40.74 -24.07 19.29
CA VAL A 38 -39.43 -24.36 18.67
C VAL A 38 -38.98 -25.84 18.65
N ALA A 39 -39.72 -26.70 17.94
CA ALA A 39 -39.17 -27.97 17.43
C ALA A 39 -40.04 -28.49 16.28
N GLY A 40 -39.51 -28.43 15.07
CA GLY A 40 -40.15 -29.03 13.91
C GLY A 40 -39.53 -28.58 12.60
N THR A 41 -39.79 -29.35 11.55
CA THR A 41 -39.34 -29.07 10.20
C THR A 41 -40.40 -28.35 9.38
N THR A 42 -41.65 -28.24 9.83
CA THR A 42 -42.72 -27.62 9.03
C THR A 42 -42.88 -26.14 9.34
N LEU A 43 -42.73 -25.29 8.32
CA LEU A 43 -43.15 -23.89 8.34
C LEU A 43 -44.47 -23.71 7.60
N ARG A 44 -45.33 -22.84 8.11
CA ARG A 44 -46.65 -22.55 7.52
C ARG A 44 -46.80 -21.07 7.25
N VAL A 45 -47.58 -20.76 6.22
CA VAL A 45 -47.96 -19.38 5.91
C VAL A 45 -48.74 -18.80 7.10
N SER A 46 -48.39 -17.58 7.49
CA SER A 46 -49.08 -16.83 8.53
C SER A 46 -50.55 -16.55 8.19
N ASN A 47 -51.41 -16.65 9.21
CA ASN A 47 -52.82 -16.29 9.15
C ASN A 47 -53.10 -14.86 9.67
N SER A 48 -52.07 -14.13 10.13
CA SER A 48 -52.21 -12.83 10.77
C SER A 48 -51.71 -11.66 9.91
N THR A 49 -51.11 -11.98 8.75
CA THR A 49 -50.61 -10.95 7.81
C THR A 49 -51.73 -9.98 7.45
N ALA A 50 -51.42 -8.68 7.39
CA ALA A 50 -52.37 -7.65 6.96
C ALA A 50 -52.85 -7.87 5.50
N ALA A 51 -52.11 -8.67 4.72
CA ALA A 51 -52.42 -9.04 3.35
C ALA A 51 -53.50 -10.13 3.25
N TRP A 52 -53.70 -10.93 4.30
CA TRP A 52 -54.73 -11.97 4.32
C TRP A 52 -56.03 -11.43 4.94
N LYS A 53 -57.08 -11.38 4.11
CA LYS A 53 -58.46 -11.37 4.58
C LYS A 53 -59.11 -12.64 4.09
N ARG A 54 -59.62 -13.46 5.00
CA ARG A 54 -60.57 -14.53 4.63
C ARG A 54 -61.75 -13.84 3.95
N ASP A 55 -61.83 -13.95 2.63
CA ASP A 55 -62.98 -13.42 1.90
C ASP A 55 -64.17 -14.33 2.21
N LEU A 56 -64.91 -13.97 3.24
CA LEU A 56 -66.08 -14.74 3.71
C LEU A 56 -67.20 -14.76 2.66
N ALA A 57 -67.09 -13.96 1.59
CA ALA A 57 -68.10 -13.85 0.54
C ALA A 57 -68.04 -14.98 -0.51
N ASP A 58 -66.87 -15.59 -0.76
CA ASP A 58 -66.71 -16.63 -1.80
C ASP A 58 -66.11 -17.94 -1.28
N GLY A 59 -65.69 -17.99 -0.01
CA GLY A 59 -65.10 -19.19 0.60
C GLY A 59 -63.73 -19.56 0.04
N ARG A 60 -63.09 -18.69 -0.75
CA ARG A 60 -61.78 -18.96 -1.34
C ARG A 60 -60.67 -18.59 -0.35
N ASP A 61 -59.71 -19.49 -0.22
CA ASP A 61 -58.48 -19.19 0.51
C ASP A 61 -57.57 -18.32 -0.35
N ARG A 62 -57.25 -17.13 0.16
CA ARG A 62 -56.36 -16.15 -0.49
C ARG A 62 -55.05 -15.97 0.26
N ARG A 63 -54.64 -16.96 1.07
CA ARG A 63 -53.31 -16.94 1.70
C ARG A 63 -52.23 -16.84 0.63
N PRO A 64 -51.15 -16.09 0.88
CA PRO A 64 -49.95 -16.17 0.05
C PRO A 64 -49.48 -17.63 0.01
N HIS A 65 -49.18 -18.16 -1.17
CA HIS A 65 -48.62 -19.50 -1.31
C HIS A 65 -47.10 -19.40 -1.48
N PHE A 66 -46.39 -20.44 -1.03
CA PHE A 66 -44.95 -20.63 -1.30
C PHE A 66 -44.70 -21.06 -2.75
N ASP A 67 -45.66 -21.76 -3.34
CA ASP A 67 -45.56 -22.24 -4.72
C ASP A 67 -45.31 -21.09 -5.71
N GLY A 68 -44.35 -21.29 -6.60
CA GLY A 68 -43.84 -20.31 -7.55
C GLY A 68 -42.96 -19.19 -6.97
N LYS A 69 -42.66 -19.20 -5.67
CA LYS A 69 -41.79 -18.21 -5.01
C LYS A 69 -40.61 -18.83 -4.27
N VAL A 70 -40.78 -20.06 -3.78
CA VAL A 70 -39.77 -20.88 -3.13
C VAL A 70 -39.83 -22.25 -3.80
N PHE A 71 -38.69 -22.87 -4.01
CA PHE A 71 -38.56 -24.18 -4.64
C PHE A 71 -37.86 -25.18 -3.72
N THR A 72 -38.09 -26.47 -3.96
CA THR A 72 -37.34 -27.53 -3.28
C THR A 72 -35.85 -27.36 -3.58
N GLY A 73 -35.04 -27.32 -2.53
CA GLY A 73 -33.61 -27.15 -2.60
C GLY A 73 -33.13 -25.73 -2.26
N ASP A 74 -34.03 -24.75 -2.24
CA ASP A 74 -33.72 -23.38 -1.84
C ASP A 74 -33.24 -23.34 -0.39
N MET A 75 -32.34 -22.39 -0.12
CA MET A 75 -31.91 -22.03 1.22
C MET A 75 -32.73 -20.82 1.67
N ILE A 76 -33.34 -20.89 2.85
CA ILE A 76 -34.20 -19.82 3.36
C ILE A 76 -33.82 -19.41 4.78
N ARG A 77 -34.07 -18.15 5.11
CA ARG A 77 -33.93 -17.60 6.47
C ARG A 77 -35.25 -16.99 6.89
N VAL A 78 -35.64 -17.24 8.14
CA VAL A 78 -36.82 -16.62 8.74
C VAL A 78 -36.37 -15.47 9.63
N ASN A 79 -37.07 -14.33 9.56
CA ASN A 79 -36.81 -13.22 10.46
C ASN A 79 -36.97 -13.65 11.92
N GLY A 80 -35.97 -13.41 12.77
CA GLY A 80 -35.90 -13.95 14.13
C GLY A 80 -35.07 -15.24 14.27
N SER A 81 -34.42 -15.70 13.20
CA SER A 81 -33.40 -16.75 13.21
C SER A 81 -32.14 -16.30 12.47
N ASP A 82 -30.97 -16.70 12.98
CA ASP A 82 -29.71 -16.53 12.26
C ASP A 82 -29.37 -17.72 11.35
N ALA A 83 -30.02 -18.87 11.58
CA ALA A 83 -29.79 -20.09 10.83
C ALA A 83 -30.49 -20.06 9.46
N VAL A 84 -29.86 -20.73 8.50
CA VAL A 84 -30.39 -20.92 7.14
C VAL A 84 -30.85 -22.37 6.98
N TYR A 85 -32.02 -22.55 6.37
CA TYR A 85 -32.70 -23.84 6.29
C TYR A 85 -32.89 -24.24 4.83
N ARG A 86 -32.62 -25.50 4.50
CA ARG A 86 -32.91 -26.05 3.17
C ARG A 86 -34.39 -26.43 3.10
N VAL A 87 -35.08 -26.04 2.03
CA VAL A 87 -36.45 -26.50 1.72
C VAL A 87 -36.38 -27.90 1.12
N VAL A 88 -37.03 -28.86 1.78
CA VAL A 88 -37.08 -30.28 1.38
C VAL A 88 -38.33 -30.56 0.56
N SER A 89 -39.47 -30.04 0.98
CA SER A 89 -40.74 -30.27 0.30
C SER A 89 -41.67 -29.08 0.46
N ILE A 90 -42.62 -28.94 -0.45
CA ILE A 90 -43.70 -27.96 -0.42
C ILE A 90 -45.01 -28.76 -0.45
N SER A 91 -45.94 -28.43 0.42
CA SER A 91 -47.24 -29.12 0.45
C SER A 91 -47.99 -28.93 -0.86
N ALA A 92 -48.82 -29.91 -1.22
CA ALA A 92 -49.61 -29.87 -2.46
C ALA A 92 -50.56 -28.66 -2.55
N ASP A 93 -50.93 -28.08 -1.39
CA ASP A 93 -51.73 -26.86 -1.32
C ASP A 93 -50.89 -25.57 -1.34
N GLY A 94 -49.55 -25.66 -1.35
CA GLY A 94 -48.64 -24.52 -1.37
C GLY A 94 -48.58 -23.70 -0.08
N THR A 95 -49.22 -24.14 1.01
CA THR A 95 -49.35 -23.35 2.26
C THR A 95 -48.34 -23.74 3.35
N SER A 96 -47.55 -24.78 3.13
CA SER A 96 -46.50 -25.20 4.05
C SER A 96 -45.28 -25.72 3.32
N ILE A 97 -44.13 -25.56 3.98
CA ILE A 97 -42.85 -26.12 3.53
C ILE A 97 -42.26 -26.98 4.63
N GLU A 98 -41.50 -27.99 4.24
CA GLU A 98 -40.70 -28.81 5.12
C GLU A 98 -39.23 -28.43 4.98
N LEU A 99 -38.57 -28.24 6.12
CA LEU A 99 -37.17 -27.88 6.26
C LEU A 99 -36.31 -29.13 6.50
N GLY A 100 -35.07 -29.07 6.05
CA GLY A 100 -34.10 -30.15 6.28
C GLY A 100 -33.65 -30.29 7.74
N SER A 101 -33.92 -29.29 8.57
CA SER A 101 -33.55 -29.25 9.99
C SER A 101 -34.64 -28.58 10.81
N ASN A 102 -34.61 -28.81 12.12
CA ASN A 102 -35.54 -28.17 13.03
C ASN A 102 -35.34 -26.65 13.00
N LEU A 103 -36.45 -25.92 12.87
CA LEU A 103 -36.46 -24.47 13.00
C LEU A 103 -36.05 -24.08 14.42
N VAL A 104 -35.03 -23.24 14.54
CA VAL A 104 -34.58 -22.63 15.79
C VAL A 104 -34.83 -21.12 15.69
N VAL A 105 -35.87 -20.65 16.38
CA VAL A 105 -36.20 -19.23 16.52
C VAL A 105 -36.02 -18.83 17.97
N ASP A 106 -35.55 -17.61 18.21
CA ASP A 106 -35.45 -17.08 19.56
C ASP A 106 -36.88 -16.93 20.15
N PRO A 107 -37.14 -17.42 21.38
CA PRO A 107 -38.45 -17.38 22.02
C PRO A 107 -39.12 -15.99 22.05
N ILE A 108 -38.35 -14.90 22.00
CA ILE A 108 -38.86 -13.52 21.97
C ILE A 108 -39.56 -13.20 20.63
N TYR A 109 -39.28 -13.98 19.58
CA TYR A 109 -39.83 -13.81 18.22
C TYR A 109 -40.92 -14.85 17.88
N ALA A 110 -41.58 -15.44 18.88
CA ALA A 110 -42.79 -16.24 18.66
C ALA A 110 -43.97 -15.31 18.27
N ILE A 111 -43.95 -14.83 17.04
CA ILE A 111 -44.90 -13.87 16.48
C ILE A 111 -45.79 -14.54 15.44
N ASP A 112 -47.02 -14.05 15.30
CA ASP A 112 -47.98 -14.59 14.34
C ASP A 112 -47.54 -14.39 12.89
N SER A 113 -46.60 -13.48 12.63
CA SER A 113 -46.12 -13.19 11.28
C SER A 113 -44.65 -12.77 11.25
N ALA A 114 -43.81 -13.55 10.59
CA ALA A 114 -42.40 -13.24 10.35
C ALA A 114 -42.08 -13.23 8.84
N PRO A 115 -41.32 -12.22 8.35
CA PRO A 115 -40.80 -12.22 6.99
C PRO A 115 -39.93 -13.45 6.70
N LEU A 116 -40.03 -13.95 5.47
CA LEU A 116 -39.21 -15.03 4.93
C LEU A 116 -38.26 -14.49 3.86
N TYR A 117 -37.02 -14.98 3.86
CA TYR A 117 -36.02 -14.63 2.86
C TYR A 117 -35.51 -15.90 2.16
N VAL A 118 -35.30 -15.84 0.85
CA VAL A 118 -34.44 -16.80 0.14
C VAL A 118 -33.00 -16.29 0.25
N VAL A 119 -32.09 -17.19 0.60
CA VAL A 119 -30.67 -16.91 0.81
C VAL A 119 -29.90 -17.42 -0.40
N GLU A 120 -29.31 -16.51 -1.15
CA GLU A 120 -28.45 -16.83 -2.29
C GLU A 120 -27.08 -16.18 -2.08
N ASP A 121 -26.03 -16.83 -2.60
CA ASP A 121 -24.70 -16.23 -2.61
C ASP A 121 -24.71 -15.00 -3.52
N ALA A 122 -24.33 -13.85 -3.00
CA ALA A 122 -24.35 -12.59 -3.73
C ALA A 122 -23.18 -12.46 -4.70
N VAL A 123 -22.05 -13.09 -4.35
CA VAL A 123 -20.81 -13.03 -5.14
C VAL A 123 -20.14 -14.39 -5.19
N THR A 124 -19.39 -14.60 -6.28
CA THR A 124 -18.37 -15.64 -6.36
C THR A 124 -17.01 -14.94 -6.46
N VAL A 125 -16.06 -15.35 -5.62
CA VAL A 125 -14.73 -14.75 -5.56
C VAL A 125 -13.73 -15.70 -6.19
N SER A 126 -12.99 -15.21 -7.18
CA SER A 126 -11.80 -15.89 -7.66
C SER A 126 -10.58 -15.01 -7.35
N ARG A 127 -9.53 -15.63 -6.82
CA ARG A 127 -8.27 -14.96 -6.53
C ARG A 127 -7.27 -15.30 -7.63
N SER A 128 -6.70 -14.27 -8.24
CA SER A 128 -5.60 -14.39 -9.20
C SER A 128 -4.46 -13.47 -8.77
N GLY A 129 -3.21 -13.95 -8.80
CA GLY A 129 -2.02 -13.21 -8.35
C GLY A 129 -1.14 -14.06 -7.44
N LEU A 130 0.13 -13.66 -7.25
CA LEU A 130 1.16 -14.47 -6.57
C LEU A 130 1.05 -14.52 -5.03
N GLY A 131 0.03 -13.90 -4.42
CA GLY A 131 -0.15 -13.93 -2.96
C GLY A 131 0.87 -13.14 -2.15
N ASN A 132 1.99 -12.72 -2.74
CA ASN A 132 2.81 -11.64 -2.22
C ASN A 132 2.01 -10.34 -2.31
N ALA A 133 2.03 -9.56 -1.23
CA ALA A 133 1.70 -8.15 -1.33
C ALA A 133 2.45 -7.60 -2.55
N THR A 134 1.74 -6.99 -3.49
CA THR A 134 2.36 -6.36 -4.66
C THR A 134 3.49 -5.51 -4.14
N THR A 135 4.72 -5.92 -4.41
CA THR A 135 5.92 -5.18 -4.03
C THR A 135 5.67 -3.78 -4.55
N ALA A 136 5.49 -2.83 -3.64
CA ALA A 136 5.59 -1.46 -4.04
C ALA A 136 7.02 -1.31 -4.58
N VAL A 137 7.14 -0.79 -5.78
CA VAL A 137 8.44 -0.55 -6.41
C VAL A 137 8.50 0.93 -6.75
N THR A 138 9.49 1.60 -6.18
CA THR A 138 9.81 2.99 -6.53
C THR A 138 11.20 3.01 -7.13
N ALA A 139 11.37 3.65 -8.29
CA ALA A 139 12.66 3.78 -8.94
C ALA A 139 13.07 5.25 -8.99
N VAL A 140 14.33 5.53 -8.68
CA VAL A 140 14.94 6.86 -8.84
C VAL A 140 16.20 6.74 -9.68
N GLN A 141 16.42 7.74 -10.53
CA GLN A 141 17.56 7.77 -11.45
C GLN A 141 18.44 8.98 -11.17
N VAL A 142 19.75 8.74 -11.11
CA VAL A 142 20.78 9.78 -11.02
C VAL A 142 21.64 9.67 -12.26
N LEU A 143 21.46 10.59 -13.20
CA LEU A 143 22.14 10.59 -14.49
C LEU A 143 23.11 11.77 -14.61
N ALA A 144 24.05 11.66 -15.55
CA ALA A 144 24.99 12.72 -15.88
C ALA A 144 25.16 12.88 -17.40
N ASP A 145 25.54 14.08 -17.81
CA ASP A 145 25.82 14.42 -19.21
C ASP A 145 27.19 13.90 -19.70
N ALA A 146 28.10 13.61 -18.77
CA ALA A 146 29.40 13.03 -19.02
C ALA A 146 29.85 12.10 -17.89
N LYS A 147 30.92 11.33 -18.15
CA LYS A 147 31.51 10.44 -17.14
C LYS A 147 31.90 11.24 -15.89
N LEU A 148 31.30 10.86 -14.78
CA LEU A 148 31.61 11.39 -13.47
C LEU A 148 32.77 10.62 -12.84
N TYR A 149 33.70 11.35 -12.23
CA TYR A 149 34.88 10.79 -11.58
C TYR A 149 34.83 11.12 -10.09
N SER A 150 33.74 10.80 -9.40
CA SER A 150 33.73 10.95 -7.94
C SER A 150 34.54 9.81 -7.32
N SER A 151 35.62 10.17 -6.63
CA SER A 151 36.32 9.27 -5.72
C SER A 151 35.36 8.83 -4.62
N SER A 152 35.13 7.52 -4.55
CA SER A 152 34.88 6.71 -3.35
C SER A 152 34.47 7.49 -2.09
N SER A 153 33.24 7.27 -1.60
CA SER A 153 32.81 6.89 -0.24
C SER A 153 33.61 7.28 1.03
N ALA A 154 34.72 8.00 0.95
CA ALA A 154 35.69 8.24 2.02
C ALA A 154 35.65 9.67 2.58
N SER A 155 34.73 10.50 2.11
CA SER A 155 34.56 11.87 2.61
C SER A 155 33.06 12.11 2.64
N GLY A 156 32.45 12.06 3.83
CA GLY A 156 30.99 12.07 4.11
C GLY A 156 30.21 13.25 3.54
N HIS A 157 30.22 13.34 2.23
CA HIS A 157 29.83 14.50 1.45
C HIS A 157 29.39 13.94 0.08
N GLY A 158 28.34 13.14 0.06
CA GLY A 158 27.78 12.62 -1.18
C GLY A 158 27.33 13.72 -2.15
N LEU A 159 26.87 13.32 -3.33
CA LEU A 159 26.42 14.24 -4.38
C LEU A 159 24.95 14.63 -4.22
N PHE A 160 24.10 13.72 -3.75
CA PHE A 160 22.66 13.91 -3.75
C PHE A 160 22.02 13.44 -2.44
N LYS A 161 20.80 13.92 -2.15
CA LYS A 161 19.93 13.35 -1.11
C LYS A 161 18.68 12.79 -1.72
N ILE A 162 18.13 11.78 -1.05
CA ILE A 162 16.82 11.24 -1.33
C ILE A 162 15.85 11.82 -0.31
N GLN A 163 14.69 12.28 -0.79
CA GLN A 163 13.54 12.57 0.05
C GLN A 163 12.56 11.41 -0.06
N VAL A 164 12.13 10.94 1.11
CA VAL A 164 11.12 9.90 1.23
C VAL A 164 9.92 10.53 1.91
N THR A 165 8.75 10.41 1.27
CA THR A 165 7.48 10.83 1.84
C THR A 165 6.62 9.59 2.08
N HIS A 166 6.26 9.36 3.34
CA HIS A 166 5.42 8.24 3.76
C HIS A 166 4.35 8.73 4.75
N ASN A 167 3.10 8.36 4.54
CA ASN A 167 1.97 8.80 5.39
C ASN A 167 1.90 10.32 5.67
N GLY A 168 2.36 11.14 4.72
CA GLY A 168 2.39 12.61 4.83
C GLY A 168 3.58 13.16 5.61
N GLU A 169 4.46 12.31 6.13
CA GLU A 169 5.75 12.71 6.71
C GLU A 169 6.86 12.63 5.66
N SER A 170 7.67 13.67 5.54
CA SER A 170 8.82 13.70 4.65
C SER A 170 10.11 13.75 5.43
N ARG A 171 11.04 12.83 5.13
CA ARG A 171 12.40 12.78 5.67
C ARG A 171 13.41 12.77 4.54
N GLN A 172 14.62 13.23 4.82
CA GLN A 172 15.72 13.30 3.86
C GLN A 172 16.94 12.57 4.38
N THR A 173 17.62 11.86 3.48
CA THR A 173 18.87 11.15 3.79
C THR A 173 20.02 12.12 4.04
N ASN A 174 21.16 11.61 4.51
CA ASN A 174 22.41 12.35 4.34
C ASN A 174 22.80 12.39 2.86
N CYS A 175 23.90 13.08 2.55
CA CYS A 175 24.41 13.13 1.19
C CYS A 175 24.98 11.77 0.77
N ILE A 176 24.38 11.19 -0.26
CA ILE A 176 24.69 9.90 -0.87
C ILE A 176 25.68 10.10 -2.02
N ALA A 177 26.73 9.27 -2.07
CA ALA A 177 27.71 9.31 -3.15
C ALA A 177 27.07 8.99 -4.51
N PHE A 178 27.54 9.61 -5.59
CA PHE A 178 26.98 9.40 -6.94
C PHE A 178 26.90 7.92 -7.34
N ALA A 179 27.98 7.18 -7.08
CA ALA A 179 28.10 5.75 -7.36
C ALA A 179 27.94 4.87 -6.11
N ALA A 180 27.16 5.33 -5.12
CA ALA A 180 26.86 4.58 -3.90
C ALA A 180 26.39 3.15 -4.23
N SER A 181 26.77 2.16 -3.41
CA SER A 181 26.25 0.81 -3.57
C SER A 181 24.76 0.75 -3.24
N ALA A 182 24.08 -0.32 -3.66
CA ALA A 182 22.69 -0.53 -3.26
C ALA A 182 22.58 -0.62 -1.73
N ASP A 183 23.54 -1.29 -1.09
CA ASP A 183 23.65 -1.40 0.37
C ASP A 183 23.83 -0.03 1.05
N ASP A 184 24.69 0.85 0.51
CA ASP A 184 24.87 2.20 1.05
C ASP A 184 23.57 3.02 0.96
N VAL A 185 22.81 2.88 -0.13
CA VAL A 185 21.52 3.57 -0.30
C VAL A 185 20.44 2.98 0.62
N ALA A 186 20.43 1.66 0.82
CA ALA A 186 19.55 1.01 1.78
C ALA A 186 19.84 1.48 3.20
N LEU A 187 21.11 1.58 3.60
CA LEU A 187 21.51 2.09 4.92
C LEU A 187 21.06 3.54 5.14
N GLU A 188 21.18 4.40 4.13
CA GLU A 188 20.69 5.78 4.20
C GLU A 188 19.16 5.87 4.27
N PHE A 189 18.45 4.92 3.64
CA PHE A 189 17.00 4.80 3.77
C PHE A 189 16.60 4.34 5.18
N ASP A 190 17.24 3.31 5.71
CA ASP A 190 16.97 2.77 7.06
C ASP A 190 17.26 3.82 8.14
N ALA A 191 18.30 4.65 7.93
CA ALA A 191 18.62 5.79 8.80
C ALA A 191 17.55 6.89 8.82
N LEU A 192 16.52 6.81 7.96
CA LEU A 192 15.35 7.69 8.06
C LEU A 192 14.40 7.26 9.17
N GLU A 193 14.55 6.08 9.77
CA GLU A 193 13.84 5.63 10.98
C GLU A 193 12.30 5.71 10.86
N PHE A 194 11.75 5.37 9.69
CA PHE A 194 10.30 5.25 9.55
C PHE A 194 9.80 4.02 10.29
N ASP A 195 8.75 4.18 11.09
CA ASP A 195 7.97 3.07 11.63
C ASP A 195 7.09 2.49 10.50
N LEU A 196 7.56 1.43 9.87
CA LEU A 196 6.92 0.86 8.69
C LEU A 196 5.87 -0.19 9.06
N ASN A 197 5.89 -0.71 10.29
CA ASN A 197 4.98 -1.74 10.75
C ASN A 197 3.89 -1.24 11.72
N GLY A 198 4.03 0.00 12.22
CA GLY A 198 3.07 0.66 13.11
C GLY A 198 3.13 0.21 14.57
N ASP A 199 4.22 -0.42 15.02
CA ASP A 199 4.40 -0.88 16.41
C ASP A 199 4.94 0.21 17.36
N GLY A 200 5.28 1.38 16.82
CA GLY A 200 5.80 2.52 17.57
C GLY A 200 7.28 2.41 17.93
N LEU A 201 8.01 1.44 17.36
CA LEU A 201 9.45 1.27 17.49
C LEU A 201 10.15 1.61 16.17
N ILE A 202 11.45 1.85 16.26
CA ILE A 202 12.33 2.03 15.10
C ILE A 202 13.17 0.75 15.04
N ASN A 203 12.66 -0.23 14.31
CA ASN A 203 13.25 -1.58 14.17
C ASN A 203 12.85 -2.24 12.83
N ASP A 204 12.56 -1.43 11.82
CA ASP A 204 12.11 -1.86 10.50
C ASP A 204 13.27 -2.01 9.49
N GLU A 205 14.52 -2.12 9.98
CA GLU A 205 15.66 -2.30 9.09
C GLU A 205 15.48 -3.53 8.20
N GLY A 206 15.76 -3.38 6.89
CA GLY A 206 15.60 -4.45 5.92
C GLY A 206 14.17 -4.67 5.40
N HIS A 207 13.20 -3.84 5.78
CA HIS A 207 11.86 -3.84 5.16
C HIS A 207 11.87 -3.34 3.71
N VAL A 208 12.98 -2.72 3.29
CA VAL A 208 13.20 -2.21 1.94
C VAL A 208 14.49 -2.79 1.39
N GLU A 209 14.38 -3.52 0.28
CA GLU A 209 15.52 -4.00 -0.47
C GLU A 209 15.82 -3.02 -1.61
N VAL A 210 17.06 -2.55 -1.71
CA VAL A 210 17.49 -1.67 -2.80
C VAL A 210 18.28 -2.47 -3.82
N VAL A 211 17.97 -2.27 -5.10
CA VAL A 211 18.74 -2.80 -6.23
C VAL A 211 19.30 -1.64 -7.03
N ARG A 212 20.59 -1.68 -7.38
CA ARG A 212 21.23 -0.68 -8.23
C ARG A 212 21.47 -1.24 -9.63
N ASN A 213 20.94 -0.54 -10.63
CA ASN A 213 21.21 -0.76 -12.04
C ASN A 213 22.14 0.33 -12.60
N GLY A 214 22.92 -0.02 -13.62
CA GLY A 214 23.88 0.88 -14.25
C GLY A 214 25.29 0.79 -13.68
N ASP A 215 26.27 1.22 -14.48
CA ASP A 215 27.70 1.14 -14.18
C ASP A 215 28.41 2.50 -14.21
N GLY A 216 27.67 3.58 -14.44
CA GLY A 216 28.22 4.93 -14.65
C GLY A 216 28.88 5.11 -16.02
N GLY A 217 28.72 4.14 -16.92
CA GLY A 217 29.22 4.18 -18.29
C GLY A 217 28.24 4.86 -19.26
N ALA A 218 28.70 5.08 -20.49
CA ALA A 218 27.88 5.73 -21.52
C ALA A 218 26.57 4.96 -21.82
N SER A 219 26.58 3.63 -21.70
CA SER A 219 25.40 2.78 -21.87
C SER A 219 24.33 2.97 -20.80
N SER A 220 24.69 3.45 -19.61
CA SER A 220 23.75 3.79 -18.54
C SER A 220 23.48 5.30 -18.43
N GLY A 221 23.79 6.07 -19.48
CA GLY A 221 23.67 7.54 -19.43
C GLY A 221 24.59 8.18 -18.39
N TYR A 222 25.77 7.58 -18.20
CA TYR A 222 26.75 7.93 -17.17
C TYR A 222 26.22 7.91 -15.74
N GLY A 223 25.12 7.20 -15.48
CA GLY A 223 24.43 7.22 -14.20
C GLY A 223 24.04 5.85 -13.66
N TYR A 224 23.19 5.90 -12.63
CA TYR A 224 22.67 4.76 -11.88
C TYR A 224 21.17 4.92 -11.65
N GLU A 225 20.47 3.78 -11.61
CA GLU A 225 19.09 3.68 -11.18
C GLU A 225 19.04 2.87 -9.89
N TYR A 226 18.33 3.36 -8.89
CA TYR A 226 18.08 2.65 -7.63
C TYR A 226 16.60 2.29 -7.57
N VAL A 227 16.34 0.99 -7.43
CA VAL A 227 15.00 0.40 -7.35
C VAL A 227 14.78 -0.03 -5.90
N PHE A 228 13.79 0.58 -5.25
CA PHE A 228 13.38 0.29 -3.89
C PHE A 228 12.23 -0.70 -3.92
N ASN A 229 12.50 -1.92 -3.46
CA ASN A 229 11.51 -2.98 -3.32
C ASN A 229 11.05 -3.01 -1.86
N PHE A 230 9.82 -2.61 -1.61
CA PHE A 230 9.23 -2.70 -0.27
C PHE A 230 8.79 -4.16 -0.03
N VAL A 231 9.59 -4.89 0.73
CA VAL A 231 9.37 -6.33 1.01
C VAL A 231 8.58 -6.54 2.30
N GLY A 232 8.52 -5.54 3.17
CA GLY A 232 7.86 -5.64 4.48
C GLY A 232 8.70 -6.43 5.49
N PRO A 233 8.14 -6.72 6.68
CA PRO A 233 8.89 -7.31 7.79
C PRO A 233 9.48 -8.70 7.51
N ASP A 234 10.70 -8.91 8.03
CA ASP A 234 11.31 -10.25 8.07
C ASP A 234 10.60 -11.11 9.12
N ASN A 235 9.67 -11.93 8.63
CA ASN A 235 8.88 -12.86 9.44
C ASN A 235 9.71 -14.02 10.03
N SER A 236 11.02 -14.11 9.72
CA SER A 236 11.87 -15.25 10.08
C SER A 236 12.46 -15.16 11.50
N GLN A 237 12.49 -13.98 12.12
CA GLN A 237 12.97 -13.81 13.49
C GLN A 237 11.83 -13.88 14.51
N GLY A 238 11.44 -15.11 14.87
CA GLY A 238 10.88 -15.40 16.19
C GLY A 238 9.52 -14.79 16.55
N GLY A 239 8.46 -15.22 15.86
CA GLY A 239 7.12 -15.32 16.47
C GLY A 239 6.07 -14.28 16.09
N PHE A 240 6.41 -13.28 15.28
CA PHE A 240 5.42 -12.35 14.72
C PHE A 240 4.96 -12.82 13.34
N SER A 241 3.89 -13.61 13.31
CA SER A 241 3.14 -13.88 12.08
C SER A 241 2.27 -12.67 11.75
N GLY A 242 2.52 -12.00 10.62
CA GLY A 242 1.57 -11.03 10.06
C GLY A 242 1.62 -9.62 10.66
N SER A 243 2.81 -9.09 10.95
CA SER A 243 2.97 -7.67 11.27
C SER A 243 2.39 -6.82 10.13
N GLN A 244 1.72 -5.72 10.49
CA GLN A 244 1.23 -4.77 9.50
C GLN A 244 2.42 -4.22 8.71
N SER A 245 2.22 -3.91 7.44
CA SER A 245 3.20 -3.16 6.67
C SER A 245 2.49 -2.01 6.00
N SER A 246 2.88 -0.80 6.38
CA SER A 246 2.31 0.43 5.86
C SER A 246 2.80 0.74 4.44
N VAL A 247 3.84 0.06 3.95
CA VAL A 247 4.48 0.30 2.65
C VAL A 247 4.07 -0.68 1.56
N LEU A 248 3.33 -1.73 1.93
CA LEU A 248 2.83 -2.73 0.99
C LEU A 248 1.49 -2.27 0.36
N GLY A 249 1.27 -2.64 -0.91
CA GLY A 249 0.05 -2.26 -1.63
C GLY A 249 0.06 -0.82 -2.14
N GLY A 250 -1.06 -0.09 -1.97
CA GLY A 250 -1.24 1.26 -2.51
C GLY A 250 -0.55 2.39 -1.75
N ASN A 251 0.10 2.09 -0.62
CA ASN A 251 0.69 3.07 0.30
C ASN A 251 2.23 3.11 0.21
N ALA A 252 2.77 2.81 -0.97
CA ALA A 252 4.20 2.92 -1.25
C ALA A 252 4.72 4.33 -0.91
N PRO A 253 5.84 4.47 -0.19
CA PRO A 253 6.51 5.75 -0.03
C PRO A 253 6.85 6.38 -1.39
N THR A 254 6.63 7.68 -1.48
CA THR A 254 7.12 8.47 -2.61
C THR A 254 8.59 8.79 -2.39
N ILE A 255 9.44 8.44 -3.35
CA ILE A 255 10.90 8.64 -3.26
C ILE A 255 11.32 9.56 -4.40
N GLU A 256 12.01 10.65 -4.05
CA GLU A 256 12.46 11.66 -5.01
C GLU A 256 13.89 12.11 -4.71
N ILE A 257 14.57 12.63 -5.72
CA ILE A 257 15.90 13.22 -5.58
C ILE A 257 15.73 14.74 -5.48
N VAL A 258 16.12 15.32 -4.34
CA VAL A 258 15.77 16.72 -4.03
C VAL A 258 16.96 17.66 -3.86
N SER A 259 18.17 17.14 -3.61
CA SER A 259 19.32 17.96 -3.19
C SER A 259 20.63 17.51 -3.84
N VAL A 260 20.87 17.91 -5.09
CA VAL A 260 22.12 17.63 -5.81
C VAL A 260 23.10 18.80 -5.66
N GLY A 261 24.37 18.52 -5.37
CA GLY A 261 25.44 19.53 -5.37
C GLY A 261 25.56 20.34 -4.07
N SER A 262 26.57 21.20 -4.03
CA SER A 262 26.93 21.95 -2.83
C SER A 262 25.99 23.09 -2.47
N ALA A 263 25.22 23.59 -3.46
CA ALA A 263 24.12 24.50 -3.22
C ALA A 263 23.06 23.96 -2.25
N ASN A 264 22.95 22.62 -2.12
CA ASN A 264 21.98 21.95 -1.26
C ASN A 264 22.65 21.17 -0.10
N GLY A 265 23.89 21.54 0.25
CA GLY A 265 24.65 20.97 1.36
C GLY A 265 25.37 19.64 1.06
N CYS A 266 25.41 19.23 -0.21
CA CYS A 266 26.16 18.07 -0.68
C CYS A 266 27.47 18.50 -1.37
N GLN A 267 28.17 17.65 -2.12
CA GLN A 267 29.32 18.09 -2.92
C GLN A 267 28.94 18.31 -4.36
N ASP A 268 29.65 19.21 -5.03
CA ASP A 268 29.56 19.32 -6.48
C ASP A 268 30.25 18.12 -7.17
N PRO A 269 29.76 17.72 -8.36
CA PRO A 269 30.32 16.60 -9.10
C PRO A 269 31.75 16.89 -9.56
N ARG A 270 32.69 16.03 -9.15
CA ARG A 270 34.13 16.17 -9.45
C ARG A 270 34.55 15.43 -10.72
N GLY A 271 35.51 16.03 -11.41
CA GLY A 271 36.28 15.42 -12.49
C GLY A 271 37.73 15.18 -12.07
N PRO A 272 38.60 14.74 -12.99
CA PRO A 272 40.04 14.73 -12.76
C PRO A 272 40.52 16.14 -12.40
N GLU A 273 41.12 16.30 -11.22
CA GLU A 273 41.63 17.58 -10.74
C GLU A 273 43.15 17.67 -10.97
N ILE A 274 43.63 18.86 -11.35
CA ILE A 274 45.05 19.21 -11.36
C ILE A 274 45.27 20.24 -10.27
N ARG A 275 46.07 19.89 -9.26
CA ARG A 275 46.45 20.85 -8.22
C ARG A 275 47.49 21.82 -8.75
N LEU A 276 47.27 23.11 -8.52
CA LEU A 276 48.21 24.17 -8.86
C LEU A 276 49.11 24.47 -7.65
N ASP A 277 50.13 23.63 -7.41
CA ASP A 277 50.96 23.68 -6.18
C ASP A 277 51.74 25.00 -5.99
N SER A 278 52.02 25.73 -7.06
CA SER A 278 52.74 27.02 -7.01
C SER A 278 51.80 28.23 -6.80
N VAL A 279 50.49 28.01 -6.84
CA VAL A 279 49.49 29.07 -6.80
C VAL A 279 48.80 29.07 -5.45
N THR A 280 49.00 30.14 -4.68
CA THR A 280 48.22 30.40 -3.47
C THR A 280 47.16 31.45 -3.77
N ALA A 281 45.96 31.19 -3.25
CA ALA A 281 44.79 32.04 -3.37
C ALA A 281 44.62 32.91 -2.12
N THR A 282 44.43 34.22 -2.31
CA THR A 282 43.96 35.07 -1.22
C THR A 282 42.46 35.32 -1.37
N THR A 283 41.69 34.89 -0.37
CA THR A 283 40.23 35.06 -0.30
C THR A 283 39.83 36.29 0.52
N ARG A 284 40.77 37.23 0.72
CA ARG A 284 40.54 38.40 1.57
C ARG A 284 39.36 39.21 1.01
N HIS A 285 38.43 39.57 1.90
CA HIS A 285 37.31 40.48 1.67
C HIS A 285 36.03 39.93 1.02
N ASN A 286 35.79 38.61 1.01
CA ASN A 286 34.54 37.99 0.52
C ASN A 286 34.12 38.52 -0.87
N ARG A 287 35.08 38.55 -1.80
CA ARG A 287 34.87 39.03 -3.17
C ARG A 287 34.80 37.85 -4.12
N THR A 288 34.08 38.01 -5.22
CA THR A 288 34.06 37.06 -6.35
C THR A 288 35.31 37.16 -7.24
N SER A 289 36.33 37.91 -6.79
CA SER A 289 37.64 38.07 -7.42
C SER A 289 38.70 37.63 -6.43
N MET A 290 39.66 36.85 -6.89
CA MET A 290 40.71 36.26 -6.07
C MET A 290 42.07 36.70 -6.59
N GLU A 291 42.92 37.19 -5.70
CA GLU A 291 44.32 37.47 -6.04
C GLU A 291 45.12 36.18 -5.85
N LEU A 292 45.93 35.87 -6.85
CA LEU A 292 46.73 34.65 -6.90
C LEU A 292 48.21 35.03 -6.83
N SER A 293 49.03 34.21 -6.17
CA SER A 293 50.48 34.47 -6.03
C SER A 293 51.27 34.42 -7.33
N GLU A 294 50.69 33.85 -8.39
CA GLU A 294 51.33 33.69 -9.69
C GLU A 294 50.36 34.01 -10.84
N ASN A 295 50.92 34.26 -12.03
CA ASN A 295 50.14 34.46 -13.24
C ASN A 295 49.57 33.11 -13.74
N VAL A 296 48.27 32.91 -13.54
CA VAL A 296 47.55 31.72 -13.99
C VAL A 296 46.90 31.83 -15.36
N ALA A 297 47.08 32.95 -16.09
CA ALA A 297 46.39 33.17 -17.37
C ALA A 297 46.77 32.16 -18.47
N LEU A 298 47.86 31.40 -18.28
CA LEU A 298 48.28 30.31 -19.17
C LEU A 298 47.75 28.94 -18.73
N THR A 299 47.17 28.83 -17.54
CA THR A 299 46.75 27.57 -16.91
C THR A 299 45.26 27.53 -16.63
N LEU A 300 44.64 28.67 -16.33
CA LEU A 300 43.20 28.82 -16.13
C LEU A 300 42.61 29.68 -17.25
N SER A 301 41.52 29.21 -17.84
CA SER A 301 40.74 29.87 -18.87
C SER A 301 39.32 30.17 -18.38
N PRO A 302 38.65 31.21 -18.90
CA PRO A 302 37.21 31.39 -18.68
C PRO A 302 36.43 30.13 -19.08
N GLY A 303 35.56 29.66 -18.19
CA GLY A 303 34.80 28.42 -18.33
C GLY A 303 35.37 27.24 -17.53
N ASP A 304 36.63 27.31 -17.09
CA ASP A 304 37.22 26.26 -16.27
C ASP A 304 36.51 26.16 -14.91
N ARG A 305 36.42 24.93 -14.40
CA ARG A 305 35.89 24.65 -13.06
C ARG A 305 37.05 24.52 -12.08
N ILE A 306 36.99 25.30 -11.00
CA ILE A 306 38.01 25.30 -9.96
C ILE A 306 37.39 25.04 -8.59
N ARG A 307 38.20 24.47 -7.71
CA ARG A 307 37.93 24.30 -6.28
C ARG A 307 39.02 25.05 -5.52
N ILE A 308 38.69 25.59 -4.36
CA ILE A 308 39.64 26.35 -3.54
C ILE A 308 39.72 25.62 -2.20
N GLU A 309 40.91 25.16 -1.83
CA GLU A 309 41.15 24.53 -0.53
C GLU A 309 41.11 25.60 0.58
N GLY A 310 40.60 25.24 1.78
CA GLY A 310 40.49 26.17 2.91
C GLY A 310 39.31 27.14 2.87
N THR A 311 38.31 26.93 2.00
CA THR A 311 37.03 27.66 2.02
C THR A 311 36.05 27.06 3.04
N GLU A 312 34.97 27.79 3.38
CA GLU A 312 33.90 27.26 4.24
C GLU A 312 33.24 26.00 3.66
N ASP A 313 33.14 25.94 2.33
CA ASP A 313 32.75 24.75 1.58
C ASP A 313 33.88 24.39 0.62
N GLU A 314 34.79 23.53 1.05
CA GLU A 314 35.94 23.07 0.26
C GLU A 314 35.54 22.20 -0.92
N ASN A 315 34.26 21.83 -1.03
CA ASN A 315 33.74 20.91 -2.03
C ASN A 315 32.92 21.62 -3.12
N ARG A 316 32.74 22.93 -2.97
CA ARG A 316 32.09 23.77 -3.97
C ARG A 316 33.00 23.99 -5.17
N LEU A 317 32.41 23.86 -6.35
CA LEU A 317 33.07 24.22 -7.61
C LEU A 317 32.63 25.62 -8.05
N TYR A 318 33.61 26.39 -8.52
CA TYR A 318 33.43 27.70 -9.10
C TYR A 318 33.75 27.66 -10.58
N THR A 319 33.03 28.44 -11.38
CA THR A 319 33.38 28.64 -12.80
C THR A 319 34.21 29.90 -12.94
N VAL A 320 35.38 29.78 -13.55
CA VAL A 320 36.25 30.92 -13.86
C VAL A 320 35.52 31.80 -14.88
N LYS A 321 35.15 33.01 -14.47
CA LYS A 321 34.48 33.97 -15.36
C LYS A 321 35.47 34.74 -16.23
N ALA A 322 36.61 35.12 -15.65
CA ALA A 322 37.66 35.88 -16.31
C ALA A 322 38.98 35.70 -15.56
N THR A 323 40.09 35.79 -16.29
CA THR A 323 41.44 35.90 -15.72
C THR A 323 42.04 37.23 -16.16
N SER A 324 42.71 37.93 -15.25
CA SER A 324 43.43 39.15 -15.56
C SER A 324 44.79 39.13 -14.90
N THR A 325 45.84 39.46 -15.65
CA THR A 325 47.15 39.77 -15.08
C THR A 325 47.08 41.11 -14.35
N TYR A 326 47.27 41.10 -13.04
CA TYR A 326 47.62 42.29 -12.30
C TYR A 326 49.04 42.70 -12.72
N ARG A 327 49.23 43.97 -13.08
CA ARG A 327 50.56 44.58 -13.30
C ARG A 327 50.96 45.36 -12.06
#